data_AF-A0A7S1D5V3-F1
#
_entry.id   AF-A0A7S1D5V3-F1
#
_cell.length_a   1.000
_cell.length_b   1.000
_cell.length_c   1.000
_cell.angle_alpha   90.00
_cell.angle_beta   90.00
_cell.angle_gamma   90.00
#
_symmetry.space_group_name_H-M   'P 1'
#
loop_
_entity.id
_entity.type
_entity.pdbx_description
1 polymer ?
#
loop_
_entity_poly.entity_id
_entity_poly.type
_entity_poly.pdbx_seq_one_letter_code
_entity_poly.pdbx_strand_id
1 'polypeptide(L)'
;VHHFNERNSSIVPALSELLGDCDLYLTMDFFDTEFSSLKASRQMYTHFSRPSTIPEPRAGGVIGPIMSEVAQSVATLGGAYQIPVVSPSATSSAFELTDNSPTFG
;
A
#
# COMPACT_ATOMS: atom_id res chain seq x y z
N VAL A 1 11.84 -2.00 11.14
CA VAL A 1 10.73 -2.98 11.06
C VAL A 1 10.75 -3.95 12.24
N HIS A 2 11.86 -4.65 12.51
CA HIS A 2 11.99 -5.62 13.61
C HIS A 2 11.51 -5.10 14.98
N HIS A 3 12.07 -3.99 15.48
CA HIS A 3 11.69 -3.40 16.77
C HIS A 3 10.22 -2.94 16.86
N PHE A 4 9.58 -2.63 15.72
CA PHE A 4 8.17 -2.21 15.67
C PHE A 4 7.24 -3.42 15.77
N ASN A 5 7.58 -4.49 15.03
CA ASN A 5 6.80 -5.74 15.02
C ASN A 5 6.99 -6.56 16.31
N GLU A 6 8.13 -6.43 16.99
CA GLU A 6 8.40 -7.06 18.29
C GLU A 6 7.72 -6.37 19.46
N ARG A 7 7.01 -5.25 19.24
CA ARG A 7 6.34 -4.46 20.28
C ARG A 7 7.23 -4.22 21.52
N ASN A 8 8.48 -3.81 21.32
CA ASN A 8 9.35 -3.50 22.45
C ASN A 8 8.86 -2.21 23.15
N SER A 9 8.10 -2.37 24.21
CA SER A 9 7.49 -1.29 25.01
C SER A 9 8.40 -0.74 26.11
N SER A 10 9.68 -1.15 26.16
CA SER A 10 10.63 -0.68 27.19
C SER A 10 10.79 0.85 27.24
N ILE A 11 10.48 1.53 26.13
CA ILE A 11 10.58 3.00 26.01
C ILE A 11 9.29 3.70 26.51
N VAL A 12 8.11 3.05 26.40
CA VAL A 12 6.82 3.61 26.84
C VAL A 12 5.95 2.51 27.45
N PRO A 13 6.05 2.26 28.77
CA PRO A 13 5.35 1.16 29.43
C PRO A 13 3.82 1.22 29.35
N ALA A 14 3.23 2.42 29.30
CA ALA A 14 1.79 2.61 29.20
C ALA A 14 1.21 2.38 27.79
N LEU A 15 2.08 2.15 26.79
CA LEU A 15 1.66 2.03 25.38
C LEU A 15 0.84 0.76 25.12
N SER A 16 1.09 -0.35 25.83
CA SER A 16 0.33 -1.59 25.61
C SER A 16 -1.09 -1.52 26.18
N GLU A 17 -1.31 -0.80 27.29
CA GLU A 17 -2.66 -0.58 27.83
C GLU A 17 -3.48 0.38 26.96
N LEU A 18 -2.82 1.36 26.33
CA LEU A 18 -3.47 2.37 25.48
C LEU A 18 -3.86 1.85 24.09
N LEU A 19 -3.08 0.92 23.52
CA LEU A 19 -3.32 0.40 22.17
C LEU A 19 -4.21 -0.86 22.14
N GLY A 20 -4.42 -1.53 23.28
CA GLY A 20 -5.08 -2.84 23.31
C GLY A 20 -4.35 -3.89 22.46
N ASP A 21 -5.02 -5.00 22.14
CA ASP A 21 -4.53 -6.02 21.18
C ASP A 21 -4.66 -5.51 19.73
N CYS A 22 -3.93 -4.45 19.36
CA CYS A 22 -3.87 -3.96 17.99
C CYS A 22 -2.64 -4.54 17.25
N ASP A 23 -2.81 -5.68 16.58
CA ASP A 23 -1.79 -6.41 15.81
C ASP A 23 -1.39 -5.70 14.51
N LEU A 24 -0.80 -4.51 14.65
CA LEU A 24 -0.18 -3.77 13.55
C LEU A 24 1.19 -4.36 13.23
N TYR A 25 1.26 -5.12 12.14
CA TYR A 25 2.51 -5.62 11.58
C TYR A 25 2.91 -4.76 10.38
N LEU A 26 4.10 -4.17 10.45
CA LEU A 26 4.69 -3.50 9.30
C LEU A 26 5.47 -4.53 8.48
N THR A 27 5.05 -4.76 7.25
CA THR A 27 5.79 -5.53 6.25
C THR A 27 5.84 -4.76 4.93
N MET A 28 6.83 -5.05 4.10
CA MET A 28 7.00 -4.42 2.79
C MET A 28 7.40 -5.48 1.77
N ASP A 29 6.64 -5.57 0.69
CA ASP A 29 6.96 -6.40 -0.47
C ASP A 29 7.42 -5.50 -1.62
N PHE A 30 8.46 -5.94 -2.35
CA PHE A 30 9.01 -5.20 -3.48
C PHE A 30 8.69 -5.95 -4.78
N PHE A 31 8.17 -5.22 -5.77
CA PHE A 31 7.84 -5.78 -7.08
C PHE A 31 8.56 -5.01 -8.18
N ASP A 32 9.33 -5.72 -9.00
CA ASP A 32 9.79 -5.20 -10.28
C ASP A 32 8.70 -5.43 -11.34
N THR A 33 8.20 -4.33 -11.88
CA THR A 33 7.16 -4.35 -12.92
C THR A 33 7.73 -4.13 -14.31
N GLU A 34 9.05 -3.90 -14.44
CA GLU A 34 9.73 -3.57 -15.70
C GLU A 34 9.02 -2.44 -16.47
N PHE A 35 8.49 -1.46 -15.73
CA PHE A 35 7.69 -0.35 -16.26
C PHE A 35 6.41 -0.78 -17.03
N SER A 36 5.94 -2.01 -16.82
CA SER A 36 4.72 -2.52 -17.46
C SER A 36 3.49 -2.31 -16.58
N SER A 37 2.55 -1.50 -17.08
CA SER A 37 1.24 -1.29 -16.43
C SER A 37 0.46 -2.59 -16.24
N LEU A 38 0.57 -3.54 -17.18
CA LEU A 38 -0.08 -4.84 -17.07
C LEU A 38 0.52 -5.69 -15.94
N LYS A 39 1.85 -5.74 -15.84
CA LYS A 39 2.53 -6.47 -14.75
C LYS A 39 2.17 -5.85 -13.40
N ALA A 40 2.23 -4.53 -13.28
CA ALA A 40 1.87 -3.81 -12.05
C ALA A 40 0.42 -4.09 -11.62
N SER A 41 -0.52 -3.95 -12.55
CA SER A 41 -1.95 -4.20 -12.31
C SER A 41 -2.22 -5.64 -11.88
N ARG A 42 -1.55 -6.61 -12.51
CA ARG A 42 -1.69 -8.02 -12.17
C ARG A 42 -1.18 -8.32 -10.75
N GLN A 43 -0.04 -7.76 -10.36
CA GLN A 43 0.47 -7.92 -9.00
C GLN A 43 -0.50 -7.33 -7.98
N MET A 44 -0.94 -6.10 -8.22
CA MET A 44 -1.86 -5.39 -7.34
C MET A 44 -3.19 -6.15 -7.17
N TYR A 45 -3.78 -6.62 -8.28
CA TYR A 45 -4.98 -7.45 -8.24
C TYR A 45 -4.75 -8.71 -7.40
N THR A 46 -3.64 -9.43 -7.62
CA THR A 46 -3.33 -10.68 -6.91
C THR A 46 -3.17 -10.47 -5.40
N HIS A 47 -2.67 -9.31 -4.96
CA HIS A 47 -2.52 -8.99 -3.55
C HIS A 47 -3.83 -8.50 -2.91
N PHE A 48 -4.65 -7.75 -3.64
CA PHE A 48 -5.86 -7.13 -3.09
C PHE A 48 -7.10 -8.01 -3.19
N SER A 49 -7.12 -8.93 -4.15
CA SER A 49 -8.19 -9.92 -4.30
C SER A 49 -8.08 -11.09 -3.31
N ARG A 50 -7.10 -11.08 -2.39
CA ARG A 50 -6.89 -12.18 -1.43
C ARG A 50 -8.06 -12.26 -0.44
N PRO A 51 -8.62 -13.47 -0.20
CA PRO A 51 -9.67 -13.67 0.80
C PRO A 51 -9.24 -13.17 2.19
N SER A 52 -10.17 -12.60 2.96
CA SER A 52 -9.93 -12.14 4.34
C SER A 52 -9.58 -13.25 5.32
N THR A 53 -9.70 -14.51 4.91
CA THR A 53 -9.46 -15.70 5.72
C THR A 53 -7.98 -16.10 5.76
N ILE A 54 -7.11 -15.43 5.01
CA ILE A 54 -5.67 -15.69 5.05
C ILE A 54 -5.07 -14.87 6.21
N PRO A 55 -4.33 -15.50 7.15
CA PRO A 55 -3.70 -14.81 8.29
C PRO A 55 -2.55 -13.86 7.89
N GLU A 56 -2.36 -13.59 6.60
CA GLU A 56 -1.33 -12.67 6.12
C GLU A 56 -1.80 -11.22 6.25
N PRO A 57 -0.88 -10.30 6.61
CA PRO A 57 -1.20 -8.88 6.68
C PRO A 57 -1.70 -8.37 5.33
N ARG A 58 -2.82 -7.66 5.35
CA ARG A 58 -3.35 -7.00 4.16
C ARG A 58 -2.49 -5.79 3.81
N ALA A 59 -2.30 -5.56 2.51
CA ALA A 59 -1.61 -4.37 2.06
C ALA A 59 -2.38 -3.11 2.49
N GLY A 60 -1.72 -2.22 3.22
CA GLY A 60 -2.28 -0.95 3.68
C GLY A 60 -1.98 0.24 2.78
N GLY A 61 -1.13 0.05 1.77
CA GLY A 61 -0.72 1.11 0.86
C GLY A 61 0.27 0.62 -0.20
N VAL A 62 0.43 1.40 -1.26
CA VAL A 62 1.42 1.19 -2.33
C VAL A 62 2.34 2.40 -2.37
N ILE A 63 3.65 2.17 -2.47
CA ILE A 63 4.66 3.21 -2.68
C ILE A 63 5.28 2.99 -4.06
N GLY A 64 5.45 4.05 -4.84
CA GLY A 64 5.62 4.02 -6.29
C GLY A 64 4.27 4.05 -7.01
N PRO A 65 4.21 3.76 -8.32
CA PRO A 65 5.27 3.52 -9.30
C PRO A 65 6.00 4.80 -9.73
N ILE A 66 7.21 4.67 -10.29
CA ILE A 66 8.03 5.82 -10.71
C ILE A 66 7.54 6.43 -12.04
N MET A 67 7.06 5.59 -12.97
CA MET A 67 6.60 6.01 -14.29
C MET A 67 5.11 6.37 -14.28
N SER A 68 4.75 7.51 -14.87
CA SER A 68 3.37 8.03 -14.86
C SER A 68 2.34 7.06 -15.46
N GLU A 69 2.67 6.35 -16.55
CA GLU A 69 1.76 5.39 -17.19
C GLU A 69 1.42 4.19 -16.29
N VAL A 70 2.42 3.71 -15.53
CA VAL A 70 2.23 2.63 -14.56
C VAL A 70 1.47 3.16 -13.35
N ALA A 71 1.85 4.35 -12.88
CA ALA A 71 1.21 5.01 -11.74
C ALA A 71 -0.27 5.27 -11.97
N GLN A 72 -0.69 5.63 -13.18
CA GLN A 72 -2.12 5.79 -13.51
C GLN A 72 -2.91 4.48 -13.36
N SER A 73 -2.33 3.36 -13.82
CA SER A 73 -2.98 2.05 -13.73
C SER A 73 -3.09 1.59 -12.27
N VAL A 74 -2.01 1.79 -11.51
CA VAL A 74 -1.96 1.48 -10.08
C VAL A 74 -2.91 2.39 -9.30
N ALA A 75 -2.96 3.70 -9.57
CA ALA A 75 -3.86 4.65 -8.90
C ALA A 75 -5.35 4.30 -9.13
N THR A 76 -5.70 3.91 -10.36
CA THR A 76 -7.06 3.48 -10.71
C THR A 76 -7.49 2.27 -9.89
N LEU A 77 -6.63 1.24 -9.83
CA LEU A 77 -6.90 0.05 -9.02
C LEU A 77 -6.88 0.38 -7.52
N GLY A 78 -5.99 1.27 -7.09
CA GLY A 78 -5.90 1.74 -5.70
C GLY A 78 -7.21 2.38 -5.25
N GLY A 79 -7.79 3.25 -6.09
CA GLY A 79 -9.11 3.82 -5.86
C GLY A 79 -10.21 2.77 -5.74
N ALA A 80 -10.24 1.78 -6.64
CA ALA A 80 -11.25 0.71 -6.61
C ALA A 80 -11.18 -0.15 -5.34
N TYR A 81 -9.98 -0.38 -4.80
CA TYR A 81 -9.76 -1.15 -3.57
C TYR A 81 -9.62 -0.28 -2.31
N GLN A 82 -9.79 1.04 -2.42
CA GLN A 82 -9.57 2.01 -1.34
C GLN A 82 -8.18 1.91 -0.69
N ILE A 83 -7.16 1.60 -1.49
CA ILE A 83 -5.76 1.53 -1.06
C ILE A 83 -5.04 2.81 -1.46
N PRO A 84 -4.36 3.49 -0.53
CA PRO A 84 -3.55 4.66 -0.85
C PRO A 84 -2.35 4.30 -1.72
N VAL A 85 -2.08 5.11 -2.73
CA VAL A 85 -0.96 4.96 -3.67
C VAL A 85 -0.14 6.24 -3.61
N VAL A 86 1.13 6.14 -3.24
CA VAL A 86 2.03 7.30 -3.15
C VAL A 86 3.15 7.15 -4.18
N SER A 87 3.21 8.05 -5.17
CA SER A 87 4.29 8.04 -6.17
C SER A 87 5.24 9.22 -5.97
N PRO A 88 6.56 8.98 -5.80
CA PRO A 88 7.51 10.07 -5.59
C PRO A 88 7.88 10.85 -6.87
N SER A 89 7.50 10.37 -8.05
CA SER A 89 8.01 10.93 -9.33
C SER A 89 7.01 10.95 -10.48
N ALA A 90 5.87 10.27 -10.36
CA ALA A 90 4.85 10.29 -11.40
C ALA A 90 4.20 11.67 -11.45
N THR A 91 4.32 12.33 -12.59
CA THR A 91 3.67 13.62 -12.88
C THR A 91 2.76 13.43 -14.08
N SER A 92 1.47 13.70 -13.91
CA SER A 92 0.47 13.63 -14.98
C SER A 92 -0.78 14.40 -14.56
N SER A 93 -1.40 15.13 -15.49
CA SER A 93 -2.70 15.77 -15.29
C SER A 93 -3.82 14.75 -15.07
N ALA A 94 -3.60 13.47 -15.42
CA ALA A 94 -4.57 12.41 -15.14
C ALA A 94 -4.80 12.18 -13.63
N PHE A 95 -3.85 12.56 -12.77
CA PHE A 95 -3.98 12.41 -11.31
C PHE A 95 -4.78 13.55 -10.66
N GLU A 96 -5.05 14.65 -11.38
CA GLU A 96 -5.83 15.78 -10.86
C GLU A 96 -7.34 15.46 -10.82
N LEU A 97 -7.77 14.46 -11.58
CA LEU A 97 -9.16 13.98 -11.58
C LEU A 97 -9.37 13.01 -10.41
N THR A 98 -9.84 13.55 -9.28
CA THR A 98 -10.14 12.79 -8.05
C THR A 98 -11.09 11.61 -8.28
N ASP A 99 -11.96 11.67 -9.30
CA ASP A 99 -12.88 10.60 -9.63
C ASP A 99 -12.16 9.32 -10.09
N ASN A 100 -10.98 9.45 -10.69
CA ASN A 100 -10.22 8.33 -11.24
C ASN A 100 -9.10 7.84 -10.32
N SER A 101 -8.67 8.65 -9.35
CA SER A 101 -7.53 8.37 -8.48
C SER A 101 -7.67 9.00 -7.09
N PRO A 102 -8.75 8.71 -6.34
CA PRO A 102 -9.10 9.42 -5.11
C PRO A 102 -8.11 9.21 -3.96
N THR A 103 -7.26 8.19 -4.05
CA THR A 103 -6.31 7.79 -3.02
C THR A 103 -4.84 7.97 -3.44
N PHE A 104 -4.60 8.71 -4.53
CA PHE A 104 -3.25 8.94 -5.07
C PHE A 104 -2.62 10.22 -4.49
N GLY A 105 -1.33 10.18 -4.18
CA GLY A 105 -0.56 11.33 -3.67
C GLY A 105 0.94 11.24 -3.89
#